data_AF-A0AA96RYR2-F1
#
_entry.id   AF-A0AA96RYR2-F1
#
_cell.length_a   1.000
_cell.length_b   1.000
_cell.length_c   1.000
_cell.angle_alpha   90.00
_cell.angle_beta   90.00
_cell.angle_gamma   90.00
#
_symmetry.space_group_name_H-M   'P 1'
#
loop_
_entity.id
_entity.type
_entity.pdbx_description
1 polymer ?
#
loop_
_entity_poly.entity_id
_entity_poly.type
_entity_poly.pdbx_seq_one_letter_code
_entity_poly.pdbx_strand_id
1 'polypeptide(L)'
;MKNFSKETAENILTNQIKVNTLLDNYPEYQEEVLKEIGVLKSRHADKLVQAMMDKYTASARMAGSKIHKSGFNETAINTFLPKVIKARMAIYLLEQITVKLSSSTAKDNIRFNLWDGTILQRLLFKKGLERKAVSLTSFKFFWKLIKDKKVLMPLVNKKGIYCFYSKPLINELAKLIGNKRCIEIGAGDGTLTRILRDKHVQCTATDDYSWEHYIDYPEFVERLDAKAALLKYSPEVVLCSWPVPRNNYERHVFKKSSVELYIVIGTRNPDSTGDFDTYLNNGLFSMELSEHLSSLILPPSAENAVYLFRRNKT
;
A
#
# COMPACT_ATOMS: atom_id res chain seq x y z
N MET A 1 4.68 16.47 31.79
CA MET A 1 4.94 15.27 30.97
C MET A 1 3.73 14.35 31.11
N LYS A 2 3.17 13.85 30.00
CA LYS A 2 2.14 12.81 30.07
C LYS A 2 2.80 11.52 30.56
N ASN A 3 2.22 10.87 31.56
CA ASN A 3 2.63 9.55 31.99
C ASN A 3 1.90 8.51 31.14
N PHE A 4 2.66 7.60 30.53
CA PHE A 4 2.10 6.53 29.73
C PHE A 4 2.04 5.25 30.57
N SER A 5 0.89 4.57 30.53
CA SER A 5 0.78 3.25 31.14
C SER A 5 1.58 2.21 30.34
N LYS A 6 1.94 1.10 30.99
CA LYS A 6 2.55 -0.05 30.34
C LYS A 6 1.68 -0.59 29.20
N GLU A 7 0.38 -0.72 29.43
CA GLU A 7 -0.59 -1.18 28.43
C GLU A 7 -0.62 -0.26 27.21
N THR A 8 -0.69 1.06 27.43
CA THR A 8 -0.63 2.05 26.34
C THR A 8 0.69 1.93 25.56
N ALA A 9 1.81 1.74 26.24
CA ALA A 9 3.11 1.57 25.60
C ALA A 9 3.16 0.30 24.74
N GLU A 10 2.65 -0.82 25.24
CA GLU A 10 2.56 -2.09 24.52
C GLU A 10 1.66 -1.96 23.28
N ASN A 11 0.49 -1.34 23.41
CA ASN A 11 -0.43 -1.13 22.29
C ASN A 11 0.16 -0.21 21.21
N ILE A 12 0.95 0.80 21.60
CA ILE A 12 1.64 1.69 20.66
C ILE A 12 2.79 0.97 19.95
N LEU A 13 3.59 0.19 20.69
CA LEU A 13 4.74 -0.55 20.15
C LEU A 13 4.33 -1.71 19.24
N THR A 14 3.19 -2.33 19.51
CA THR A 14 2.62 -3.42 18.69
C THR A 14 1.73 -2.90 17.55
N ASN A 15 1.70 -1.58 17.33
CA ASN A 15 0.89 -0.90 16.31
C ASN A 15 -0.63 -1.10 16.44
N GLN A 16 -1.14 -1.48 17.61
CA GLN A 16 -2.58 -1.61 17.86
C GLN A 16 -3.30 -0.25 17.91
N ILE A 17 -2.62 0.81 18.37
CA ILE A 17 -3.14 2.19 18.28
C ILE A 17 -2.83 2.75 16.89
N LYS A 18 -3.86 3.19 16.15
CA LYS A 18 -3.74 3.84 14.82
C LYS A 18 -2.98 5.17 14.90
N VAL A 19 -2.28 5.54 13.82
CA VAL A 19 -1.54 6.81 13.75
C VAL A 19 -2.47 8.02 13.83
N ASN A 20 -3.67 7.98 13.22
CA ASN A 20 -4.66 9.08 13.36
C ASN A 20 -5.04 9.30 14.84
N THR A 21 -5.30 8.24 15.59
CA THR A 21 -5.54 8.32 17.03
C THR A 21 -4.34 8.88 17.80
N LEU A 22 -3.11 8.62 17.34
CA LEU A 22 -1.93 9.25 17.92
C LEU A 22 -1.88 10.75 17.61
N LEU A 23 -2.22 11.17 16.39
CA LEU A 23 -2.26 12.59 15.98
C LEU A 23 -3.27 13.36 16.85
N ASP A 24 -4.46 12.79 17.06
CA ASP A 24 -5.51 13.39 17.88
C ASP A 24 -5.13 13.47 19.37
N ASN A 25 -4.53 12.41 19.90
CA ASN A 25 -4.21 12.31 21.33
C ASN A 25 -2.91 13.02 21.74
N TYR A 26 -2.03 13.29 20.78
CA TYR A 26 -0.71 13.89 21.01
C TYR A 26 -0.37 14.99 19.98
N PRO A 27 -1.20 16.05 19.85
CA PRO A 27 -0.98 17.13 18.89
C PRO A 27 0.37 17.84 19.09
N GLU A 28 0.88 17.88 20.32
CA GLU A 28 2.19 18.45 20.64
C GLU A 28 3.34 17.76 19.88
N TYR A 29 3.26 16.44 19.71
CA TYR A 29 4.25 15.67 18.97
C TYR A 29 4.09 15.82 17.46
N GLN A 30 2.86 15.99 16.99
CA GLN A 30 2.58 16.30 15.59
C GLN A 30 3.19 17.65 15.20
N GLU A 31 3.04 18.69 16.03
CA GLU A 31 3.62 20.01 15.77
C GLU A 31 5.16 19.97 15.70
N GLU A 32 5.81 19.25 16.62
CA GLU A 32 7.27 19.04 16.59
C GLU A 32 7.72 18.38 15.29
N VAL A 33 7.02 17.31 14.88
CA VAL A 33 7.30 16.58 13.65
C VAL A 33 7.07 17.46 12.42
N LEU A 34 5.96 18.20 12.36
CA LEU A 34 5.65 19.12 11.26
C LEU A 34 6.67 20.25 11.15
N LYS A 35 7.19 20.75 12.27
CA LYS A 35 8.26 21.75 12.29
C LYS A 35 9.57 21.19 11.72
N GLU A 36 9.92 19.95 12.05
CA GLU A 36 11.10 19.27 11.51
C GLU A 36 10.96 18.96 10.01
N ILE A 37 9.77 18.51 9.58
CA ILE A 37 9.41 18.27 8.18
C ILE A 37 9.34 19.57 7.37
N GLY A 38 8.86 20.67 7.96
CA GLY A 38 8.68 21.97 7.30
C GLY A 38 9.98 22.59 6.75
N VAL A 39 11.13 22.07 7.15
CA VAL A 39 12.47 22.41 6.63
C VAL A 39 12.70 21.86 5.21
N LEU A 40 11.86 20.92 4.72
CA LEU A 40 12.01 20.23 3.42
C LEU A 40 11.74 21.08 2.14
N LYS A 41 11.72 22.42 2.21
CA LYS A 41 11.45 23.30 1.05
C LYS A 41 12.60 23.38 0.01
N SER A 42 13.20 22.26 -0.40
CA SER A 42 14.31 22.25 -1.36
C SER A 42 14.13 21.29 -2.54
N ARG A 43 14.86 21.55 -3.64
CA ARG A 43 14.83 20.82 -4.93
C ARG A 43 15.26 19.34 -4.85
N HIS A 44 15.53 18.79 -3.66
CA HIS A 44 15.92 17.39 -3.42
C HIS A 44 15.01 16.68 -2.42
N ALA A 45 13.70 16.97 -2.49
CA ALA A 45 12.70 16.49 -1.54
C ALA A 45 12.73 14.97 -1.34
N ASP A 46 12.86 14.16 -2.39
CA ASP A 46 12.78 12.69 -2.28
C ASP A 46 13.93 12.08 -1.46
N LYS A 47 15.19 12.52 -1.71
CA LYS A 47 16.35 12.05 -0.94
C LYS A 47 16.30 12.52 0.52
N LEU A 48 15.80 13.73 0.75
CA LEU A 48 15.66 14.28 2.09
C LEU A 48 14.53 13.60 2.88
N VAL A 49 13.40 13.31 2.23
CA VAL A 49 12.29 12.54 2.80
C VAL A 49 12.77 11.16 3.20
N GLN A 50 13.52 10.47 2.32
CA GLN A 50 14.06 9.15 2.65
C GLN A 50 15.02 9.19 3.84
N ALA A 51 15.95 10.16 3.87
CA ALA A 51 16.87 10.32 5.00
C ALA A 51 16.14 10.61 6.32
N MET A 52 15.04 11.36 6.29
CA MET A 52 14.19 11.59 7.47
C MET A 52 13.45 10.33 7.89
N MET A 53 12.87 9.56 6.96
CA MET A 53 12.23 8.28 7.26
C MET A 53 13.22 7.31 7.92
N ASP A 54 14.44 7.21 7.41
CA ASP A 54 15.49 6.35 7.97
C ASP A 54 15.88 6.81 9.38
N LYS A 55 16.03 8.13 9.59
CA LYS A 55 16.30 8.74 10.91
C LYS A 55 15.21 8.39 11.92
N TYR A 56 13.94 8.58 11.57
CA TYR A 56 12.82 8.30 12.46
C TYR A 56 12.68 6.80 12.73
N THR A 57 12.90 5.95 11.72
CA THR A 57 12.89 4.48 11.87
C THR A 57 13.98 4.01 12.83
N ALA A 58 15.21 4.51 12.66
CA ALA A 58 16.33 4.19 13.56
C ALA A 58 16.05 4.68 14.99
N SER A 59 15.52 5.89 15.14
CA SER A 59 15.13 6.46 16.44
C SER A 59 14.07 5.61 17.14
N ALA A 60 13.02 5.20 16.43
CA ALA A 60 11.96 4.33 16.95
C ALA A 60 12.51 2.97 17.38
N ARG A 61 13.36 2.35 16.57
CA ARG A 61 13.97 1.05 16.88
C ARG A 61 14.83 1.11 18.13
N MET A 62 15.67 2.14 18.26
CA MET A 62 16.47 2.36 19.47
C MET A 62 15.59 2.61 20.70
N ALA A 63 14.55 3.44 20.57
CA ALA A 63 13.62 3.75 21.64
C ALA A 63 12.84 2.51 22.11
N GLY A 64 12.26 1.74 21.18
CA GLY A 64 11.55 0.49 21.48
C GLY A 64 12.45 -0.55 22.13
N SER A 65 13.70 -0.69 21.67
CA SER A 65 14.67 -1.60 22.30
C SER A 65 14.99 -1.19 23.74
N LYS A 66 15.12 0.11 24.02
CA LYS A 66 15.36 0.60 25.40
C LYS A 66 14.16 0.35 26.31
N ILE A 67 12.93 0.52 25.82
CA ILE A 67 11.70 0.20 26.57
C ILE A 67 11.65 -1.30 26.88
N HIS A 68 11.87 -2.17 25.89
CA HIS A 68 11.87 -3.62 26.10
C HIS A 68 12.95 -4.07 27.09
N LYS A 69 14.19 -3.61 26.94
CA LYS A 69 15.31 -3.96 27.85
C LYS A 69 15.06 -3.49 29.29
N SER A 70 14.29 -2.42 29.47
CA SER A 70 13.93 -1.90 30.78
C SER A 70 12.83 -2.69 31.49
N GLY A 71 12.23 -3.69 30.82
CA GLY A 71 11.07 -4.42 31.34
C GLY A 71 9.81 -3.54 31.44
N PHE A 72 9.68 -2.54 30.58
CA PHE A 72 8.56 -1.59 30.59
C PHE A 72 8.46 -0.78 31.89
N ASN A 73 9.59 -0.36 32.45
CA ASN A 73 9.54 0.53 33.62
C ASN A 73 9.05 1.94 33.22
N GLU A 74 8.39 2.62 34.16
CA GLU A 74 7.70 3.89 33.90
C GLU A 74 8.65 4.98 33.39
N THR A 75 9.84 5.08 33.98
CA THR A 75 10.85 6.07 33.57
C THR A 75 11.29 5.87 32.12
N ALA A 76 11.55 4.64 31.71
CA ALA A 76 11.96 4.32 30.34
C ALA A 76 10.80 4.53 29.36
N ILE A 77 9.58 4.16 29.71
CA ILE A 77 8.39 4.42 28.89
C ILE A 77 8.25 5.93 28.66
N ASN A 78 8.18 6.72 29.73
CA ASN A 78 7.97 8.17 29.63
C ASN A 78 9.10 8.88 28.89
N THR A 79 10.33 8.34 28.94
CA THR A 79 11.49 8.89 28.24
C THR A 79 11.52 8.54 26.75
N PHE A 80 11.18 7.30 26.38
CA PHE A 80 11.43 6.77 25.03
C PHE A 80 10.16 6.63 24.17
N LEU A 81 8.99 6.43 24.76
CA LEU A 81 7.74 6.25 24.01
C LEU A 81 7.38 7.48 23.15
N PRO A 82 7.61 8.74 23.59
CA PRO A 82 7.43 9.91 22.72
C PRO A 82 8.23 9.84 21.42
N LYS A 83 9.42 9.23 21.42
CA LYS A 83 10.23 9.06 20.19
C LYS A 83 9.58 8.06 19.22
N VAL A 84 8.96 7.02 19.75
CA VAL A 84 8.21 6.04 18.94
C VAL A 84 6.96 6.69 18.35
N ILE A 85 6.20 7.44 19.17
CA ILE A 85 5.01 8.16 18.71
C ILE A 85 5.38 9.16 17.60
N LYS A 86 6.38 10.01 17.84
CA LYS A 86 6.88 10.96 16.83
C LYS A 86 7.36 10.28 15.56
N ALA A 87 8.08 9.17 15.66
CA ALA A 87 8.51 8.44 14.48
C ALA A 87 7.33 7.88 13.67
N ARG A 88 6.32 7.32 14.33
CA ARG A 88 5.10 6.84 13.65
C ARG A 88 4.36 7.97 12.94
N MET A 89 4.21 9.13 13.60
CA MET A 89 3.63 10.33 13.00
C MET A 89 4.46 10.84 11.83
N ALA A 90 5.79 10.91 11.99
CA ALA A 90 6.69 11.43 10.97
C ALA A 90 6.71 10.54 9.74
N ILE A 91 6.82 9.22 9.90
CA ILE A 91 6.77 8.26 8.81
C ILE A 91 5.45 8.42 8.06
N TYR A 92 4.32 8.45 8.78
CA TYR A 92 3.01 8.67 8.16
C TYR A 92 2.94 10.00 7.40
N LEU A 93 3.36 11.12 7.99
CA LEU A 93 3.34 12.43 7.35
C LEU A 93 4.31 12.54 6.16
N LEU A 94 5.47 11.89 6.25
CA LEU A 94 6.45 11.80 5.17
C LEU A 94 5.95 10.92 4.03
N GLU A 95 5.28 9.80 4.32
CA GLU A 95 4.57 8.98 3.32
C GLU A 95 3.48 9.80 2.63
N GLN A 96 2.71 10.59 3.38
CA GLN A 96 1.74 11.53 2.79
C GLN A 96 2.44 12.53 1.86
N ILE A 97 3.64 13.00 2.23
CA ILE A 97 4.42 13.90 1.40
C ILE A 97 4.97 13.18 0.17
N THR A 98 5.47 11.94 0.26
CA THR A 98 5.95 11.16 -0.89
C THR A 98 4.81 10.86 -1.86
N VAL A 99 3.63 10.49 -1.35
CA VAL A 99 2.41 10.31 -2.16
C VAL A 99 2.00 11.65 -2.79
N LYS A 100 2.07 12.75 -2.04
CA LYS A 100 1.81 14.09 -2.59
C LYS A 100 2.87 14.53 -3.60
N LEU A 101 4.16 14.23 -3.42
CA LEU A 101 5.26 14.61 -4.29
C LEU A 101 5.24 13.82 -5.60
N SER A 102 5.02 12.51 -5.51
CA SER A 102 4.71 11.68 -6.67
C SER A 102 3.45 12.17 -7.40
N SER A 103 2.51 12.82 -6.69
CA SER A 103 1.37 13.53 -7.29
C SER A 103 1.62 14.99 -7.71
N SER A 104 2.63 15.69 -7.18
CA SER A 104 2.82 17.15 -7.30
C SER A 104 3.67 17.57 -8.49
N THR A 105 4.07 16.62 -9.35
CA THR A 105 4.32 16.93 -10.76
C THR A 105 3.05 17.43 -11.47
N ALA A 106 1.91 17.36 -10.80
CA ALA A 106 0.60 17.72 -11.29
C ALA A 106 0.07 18.97 -10.54
N LYS A 107 -0.01 20.12 -11.24
CA LYS A 107 -0.60 21.39 -10.76
C LYS A 107 -1.94 21.16 -10.03
N ASP A 108 -2.21 21.93 -8.97
CA ASP A 108 -3.39 21.76 -8.10
C ASP A 108 -4.77 21.98 -8.77
N ASN A 109 -4.82 22.44 -10.02
CA ASN A 109 -6.03 22.55 -10.83
C ASN A 109 -6.02 21.64 -12.05
N ILE A 110 -5.63 20.38 -11.87
CA ILE A 110 -5.68 19.40 -12.95
C ILE A 110 -7.08 18.84 -13.10
N ARG A 111 -7.69 19.18 -14.23
CA ARG A 111 -8.96 18.65 -14.70
C ARG A 111 -8.78 18.21 -16.13
N PHE A 112 -9.47 17.14 -16.50
CA PHE A 112 -9.61 16.80 -17.91
C PHE A 112 -10.46 17.83 -18.62
N ASN A 113 -10.21 18.01 -19.92
CA ASN A 113 -11.23 18.56 -20.80
C ASN A 113 -12.45 17.60 -20.84
N LEU A 114 -13.64 18.13 -21.16
CA LEU A 114 -14.89 17.35 -21.11
C LEU A 114 -14.85 16.10 -21.99
N TRP A 115 -14.12 16.15 -23.11
CA TRP A 115 -14.01 15.04 -24.05
C TRP A 115 -13.16 13.89 -23.51
N ASP A 116 -11.92 14.17 -23.10
CA ASP A 116 -11.03 13.19 -22.47
C ASP A 116 -11.67 12.60 -21.22
N GLY A 117 -12.29 13.44 -20.39
CA GLY A 117 -13.03 13.02 -19.20
C GLY A 117 -14.16 12.05 -19.53
N THR A 118 -14.97 12.33 -20.56
CA THR A 118 -16.07 11.44 -20.99
C THR A 118 -15.56 10.10 -21.51
N ILE A 119 -14.50 10.11 -22.31
CA ILE A 119 -13.86 8.89 -22.83
C ILE A 119 -13.34 8.04 -21.67
N LEU A 120 -12.56 8.64 -20.77
CA LEU A 120 -11.96 7.96 -19.62
C LEU A 120 -13.01 7.42 -18.66
N GLN A 121 -14.05 8.20 -18.37
CA GLN A 121 -15.18 7.78 -17.53
C GLN A 121 -15.83 6.51 -18.09
N ARG A 122 -16.14 6.50 -19.39
CA ARG A 122 -16.74 5.33 -20.05
C ARG A 122 -15.77 4.16 -20.18
N LEU A 123 -14.48 4.42 -20.31
CA LEU A 123 -13.48 3.39 -20.54
C LEU A 123 -13.08 2.66 -19.25
N LEU A 124 -12.87 3.41 -18.16
CA LEU A 124 -12.20 2.93 -16.95
C LEU A 124 -13.13 2.70 -15.76
N PHE A 125 -14.30 3.33 -15.75
CA PHE A 125 -15.19 3.34 -14.59
C PHE A 125 -16.60 2.80 -14.92
N LYS A 126 -17.28 2.24 -13.91
CA LYS A 126 -18.72 1.91 -13.98
C LYS A 126 -19.54 3.17 -13.70
N LYS A 127 -19.33 3.79 -12.55
CA LYS A 127 -20.00 5.00 -12.07
C LYS A 127 -19.06 5.75 -11.13
N GLY A 128 -18.96 7.07 -11.26
CA GLY A 128 -18.00 7.86 -10.49
C GLY A 128 -16.58 7.31 -10.64
N LEU A 129 -15.92 7.02 -9.52
CA LEU A 129 -14.58 6.42 -9.50
C LEU A 129 -14.58 4.90 -9.26
N GLU A 130 -15.75 4.26 -9.28
CA GLU A 130 -15.83 2.80 -9.19
C GLU A 130 -15.25 2.17 -10.46
N ARG A 131 -14.06 1.57 -10.33
CA ARG A 131 -13.30 0.97 -11.44
C ARG A 131 -13.98 -0.28 -12.01
N LYS A 132 -13.72 -0.58 -13.29
CA LYS A 132 -14.13 -1.85 -13.92
C LYS A 132 -12.98 -2.54 -14.63
N ALA A 133 -13.16 -3.83 -14.92
CA ALA A 133 -12.27 -4.55 -15.82
C ALA A 133 -12.30 -3.93 -17.22
N VAL A 134 -11.16 -3.44 -17.69
CA VAL A 134 -11.05 -2.64 -18.90
C VAL A 134 -10.84 -3.53 -20.12
N SER A 135 -11.62 -3.33 -21.18
CA SER A 135 -11.33 -3.98 -22.46
C SER A 135 -10.01 -3.47 -23.02
N LEU A 136 -9.02 -4.35 -23.21
CA LEU A 136 -7.70 -3.96 -23.70
C LEU A 136 -7.75 -3.39 -25.12
N THR A 137 -8.61 -3.94 -25.99
CA THR A 137 -8.81 -3.45 -27.36
C THR A 137 -9.43 -2.07 -27.37
N SER A 138 -10.51 -1.87 -26.62
CA SER A 138 -11.15 -0.57 -26.47
C SER A 138 -10.20 0.45 -25.85
N PHE A 139 -9.43 0.05 -24.83
CA PHE A 139 -8.43 0.92 -24.23
C PHE A 139 -7.40 1.35 -25.26
N LYS A 140 -6.76 0.43 -25.99
CA LYS A 140 -5.76 0.78 -27.01
C LYS A 140 -6.31 1.73 -28.08
N PHE A 141 -7.58 1.58 -28.46
CA PHE A 141 -8.22 2.46 -29.43
C PHE A 141 -8.49 3.86 -28.86
N PHE A 142 -9.28 3.94 -27.79
CA PHE A 142 -9.68 5.22 -27.19
C PHE A 142 -8.52 5.95 -26.51
N TRP A 143 -7.51 5.23 -26.02
CA TRP A 143 -6.30 5.80 -25.46
C TRP A 143 -5.50 6.60 -26.48
N LYS A 144 -5.58 6.27 -27.78
CA LYS A 144 -4.93 7.09 -28.83
C LYS A 144 -5.61 8.45 -29.01
N LEU A 145 -6.91 8.54 -28.68
CA LEU A 145 -7.71 9.76 -28.86
C LEU A 145 -7.54 10.74 -27.71
N ILE A 146 -7.12 10.27 -26.53
CA ILE A 146 -6.91 11.13 -25.35
C ILE A 146 -5.70 12.02 -25.55
N LYS A 147 -5.89 13.34 -25.41
CA LYS A 147 -4.82 14.33 -25.53
C LYS A 147 -3.97 14.38 -24.27
N ASP A 148 -4.61 14.52 -23.11
CA ASP A 148 -3.92 14.79 -21.84
C ASP A 148 -3.71 13.52 -20.99
N LYS A 149 -3.09 12.48 -21.56
CA LYS A 149 -2.90 11.16 -20.89
C LYS A 149 -2.22 11.25 -19.52
N LYS A 150 -1.27 12.17 -19.38
CA LYS A 150 -0.46 12.37 -18.17
C LYS A 150 -1.27 12.88 -16.97
N VAL A 151 -2.48 13.38 -17.21
CA VAL A 151 -3.38 13.90 -16.17
C VAL A 151 -4.08 12.77 -15.40
N LEU A 152 -4.28 11.59 -16.03
CA LEU A 152 -5.09 10.52 -15.45
C LEU A 152 -4.58 10.07 -14.09
N MET A 153 -3.36 9.54 -14.05
CA MET A 153 -2.83 8.91 -12.84
C MET A 153 -2.72 9.90 -11.68
N PRO A 154 -2.18 11.13 -11.83
CA PRO A 154 -2.16 12.09 -10.72
C PRO A 154 -3.54 12.42 -10.16
N LEU A 155 -4.58 12.46 -10.99
CA LEU A 155 -5.94 12.75 -10.54
C LEU A 155 -6.52 11.60 -9.72
N VAL A 156 -6.37 10.37 -10.20
CA VAL A 156 -6.97 9.18 -9.57
C VAL A 156 -6.12 8.64 -8.40
N ASN A 157 -4.81 8.89 -8.40
CA ASN A 157 -3.91 8.56 -7.27
C ASN A 157 -4.34 9.27 -5.99
N LYS A 158 -4.89 10.50 -6.07
CA LYS A 158 -5.46 11.24 -4.92
C LYS A 158 -6.63 10.52 -4.26
N LYS A 159 -7.16 9.48 -4.91
CA LYS A 159 -8.28 8.62 -4.47
C LYS A 159 -7.85 7.17 -4.29
N GLY A 160 -6.54 6.92 -4.12
CA GLY A 160 -6.00 5.56 -3.89
C GLY A 160 -6.00 4.65 -5.12
N ILE A 161 -6.20 5.19 -6.33
CA ILE A 161 -6.20 4.40 -7.56
C ILE A 161 -4.82 4.47 -8.21
N TYR A 162 -4.09 3.37 -8.15
CA TYR A 162 -2.72 3.29 -8.69
C TYR A 162 -2.61 2.56 -10.03
N CYS A 163 -3.64 1.79 -10.39
CA CYS A 163 -3.72 1.14 -11.69
C CYS A 163 -5.16 0.79 -12.06
N PHE A 164 -5.34 0.41 -13.32
CA PHE A 164 -6.55 -0.19 -13.86
C PHE A 164 -6.25 -1.60 -14.37
N TYR A 165 -7.18 -2.52 -14.11
CA TYR A 165 -7.02 -3.92 -14.49
C TYR A 165 -7.67 -4.17 -15.84
N SER A 166 -6.88 -4.64 -16.82
CA SER A 166 -7.45 -5.09 -18.09
C SER A 166 -8.20 -6.42 -17.90
N LYS A 167 -9.21 -6.67 -18.74
CA LYS A 167 -9.93 -7.96 -18.76
C LYS A 167 -8.98 -9.15 -18.95
N PRO A 168 -7.97 -9.11 -19.84
CA PRO A 168 -6.97 -10.18 -19.92
C PRO A 168 -6.20 -10.39 -18.62
N LEU A 169 -5.75 -9.31 -17.94
CA LEU A 169 -5.06 -9.44 -16.65
C LEU A 169 -5.93 -10.19 -15.63
N ILE A 170 -7.19 -9.78 -15.50
CA ILE A 170 -8.15 -10.41 -14.60
C ILE A 170 -8.36 -11.88 -14.94
N ASN A 171 -8.47 -12.23 -16.23
CA ASN A 171 -8.64 -13.61 -16.65
C ASN A 171 -7.40 -14.46 -16.31
N GLU A 172 -6.19 -13.94 -16.52
CA GLU A 172 -4.97 -14.68 -16.18
C GLU A 172 -4.78 -14.81 -14.67
N LEU A 173 -5.09 -13.77 -13.89
CA LEU A 173 -5.11 -13.86 -12.43
C LEU A 173 -6.13 -14.91 -11.95
N ALA A 174 -7.34 -14.92 -12.52
CA ALA A 174 -8.36 -15.91 -12.17
C ALA A 174 -7.88 -17.35 -12.46
N LYS A 175 -7.17 -17.58 -13.57
CA LYS A 175 -6.56 -18.89 -13.89
C LYS A 175 -5.46 -19.27 -12.90
N LEU A 176 -4.59 -18.32 -12.55
CA LEU A 176 -3.49 -18.55 -11.60
C LEU A 176 -4.00 -18.88 -10.20
N ILE A 177 -5.09 -18.24 -9.77
CA ILE A 177 -5.73 -18.51 -8.48
C ILE A 177 -6.51 -19.84 -8.56
N GLY A 178 -7.26 -20.06 -9.63
CA GLY A 178 -8.09 -21.25 -9.79
C GLY A 178 -9.12 -21.39 -8.67
N ASN A 179 -9.25 -22.60 -8.12
CA ASN A 179 -10.18 -22.92 -7.03
C ASN A 179 -9.56 -22.75 -5.63
N LYS A 180 -8.36 -22.18 -5.54
CA LYS A 180 -7.64 -22.05 -4.26
C LYS A 180 -8.22 -20.93 -3.42
N ARG A 181 -8.09 -21.07 -2.10
CA ARG A 181 -8.51 -20.00 -1.17
C ARG A 181 -7.57 -18.82 -1.31
N CYS A 182 -8.13 -17.69 -1.76
CA CYS A 182 -7.41 -16.44 -2.00
C CYS A 182 -7.76 -15.40 -0.95
N ILE A 183 -6.77 -14.62 -0.53
CA ILE A 183 -7.01 -13.31 0.10
C ILE A 183 -6.27 -12.22 -0.68
N GLU A 184 -6.87 -11.04 -0.72
CA GLU A 184 -6.20 -9.80 -1.08
C GLU A 184 -5.84 -9.05 0.21
N ILE A 185 -4.55 -8.78 0.43
CA ILE A 185 -4.06 -7.94 1.53
C ILE A 185 -3.77 -6.53 0.99
N GLY A 186 -4.09 -5.50 1.79
CA GLY A 186 -3.99 -4.11 1.33
C GLY A 186 -4.97 -3.86 0.17
N ALA A 187 -6.20 -4.37 0.29
CA ALA A 187 -7.17 -4.37 -0.80
C ALA A 187 -7.70 -2.97 -1.16
N GLY A 188 -7.48 -1.96 -0.32
CA GLY A 188 -8.01 -0.61 -0.53
C GLY A 188 -9.54 -0.64 -0.73
N ASP A 189 -10.02 -0.05 -1.82
CA ASP A 189 -11.45 -0.01 -2.18
C ASP A 189 -12.05 -1.38 -2.58
N GLY A 190 -11.26 -2.47 -2.55
CA GLY A 190 -11.69 -3.83 -2.86
C GLY A 190 -12.01 -4.07 -4.34
N THR A 191 -11.63 -3.15 -5.25
CA THR A 191 -11.92 -3.25 -6.69
C THR A 191 -11.43 -4.56 -7.30
N LEU A 192 -10.20 -4.96 -7.01
CA LEU A 192 -9.58 -6.14 -7.63
C LEU A 192 -10.31 -7.40 -7.17
N THR A 193 -10.48 -7.60 -5.86
CA THR A 193 -11.31 -8.68 -5.30
C THR A 193 -12.72 -8.69 -5.90
N ARG A 194 -13.41 -7.55 -5.97
CA ARG A 194 -14.77 -7.50 -6.56
C ARG A 194 -14.78 -8.00 -8.00
N ILE A 195 -13.83 -7.55 -8.82
CA ILE A 195 -13.73 -7.97 -10.23
C ILE A 195 -13.35 -9.46 -10.36
N LEU A 196 -12.52 -9.99 -9.46
CA LEU A 196 -12.20 -11.42 -9.42
C LEU A 196 -13.39 -12.27 -8.97
N ARG A 197 -14.21 -11.78 -8.03
CA ARG A 197 -15.46 -12.43 -7.61
C ARG A 197 -16.49 -12.47 -8.74
N ASP A 198 -16.56 -11.43 -9.57
CA ASP A 198 -17.35 -11.45 -10.82
C ASP A 198 -16.88 -12.56 -11.80
N LYS A 199 -15.70 -13.14 -11.58
CA LYS A 199 -15.13 -14.30 -12.30
C LYS A 199 -15.20 -15.61 -11.51
N HIS A 200 -16.01 -15.65 -10.44
CA HIS A 200 -16.18 -16.80 -9.55
C HIS A 200 -14.91 -17.23 -8.81
N VAL A 201 -13.92 -16.34 -8.67
CA VAL A 201 -12.74 -16.59 -7.85
C VAL A 201 -13.09 -16.41 -6.37
N GLN A 202 -12.76 -17.41 -5.55
CA GLN A 202 -12.93 -17.34 -4.10
C GLN A 202 -11.81 -16.49 -3.47
N CYS A 203 -11.91 -15.16 -3.58
CA CYS A 203 -10.98 -14.24 -2.94
C CYS A 203 -11.66 -13.33 -1.90
N THR A 204 -10.99 -13.11 -0.78
CA THR A 204 -11.46 -12.23 0.31
C THR A 204 -10.58 -11.00 0.42
N ALA A 205 -11.19 -9.81 0.36
CA ALA A 205 -10.50 -8.55 0.52
C ALA A 205 -10.28 -8.23 2.00
N THR A 206 -9.04 -7.89 2.35
CA THR A 206 -8.64 -7.46 3.70
C THR A 206 -7.76 -6.23 3.62
N ASP A 207 -7.96 -5.30 4.55
CA ASP A 207 -7.18 -4.07 4.66
C ASP A 207 -7.15 -3.61 6.12
N ASP A 208 -6.10 -2.93 6.57
CA ASP A 208 -6.00 -2.45 7.96
C ASP A 208 -6.69 -1.10 8.18
N TYR A 209 -7.23 -0.50 7.11
CA TYR A 209 -7.90 0.79 7.09
C TYR A 209 -6.97 1.93 7.52
N SER A 210 -5.66 1.76 7.35
CA SER A 210 -4.69 2.83 7.63
C SER A 210 -4.87 4.04 6.70
N TRP A 211 -5.63 3.89 5.60
CA TRP A 211 -5.86 4.90 4.57
C TRP A 211 -7.34 5.35 4.47
N GLU A 212 -8.13 5.18 5.53
CA GLU A 212 -9.58 5.50 5.58
C GLU A 212 -9.93 6.97 5.33
N HIS A 213 -8.96 7.86 5.42
CA HIS A 213 -9.07 9.28 5.08
C HIS A 213 -8.94 9.57 3.57
N TYR A 214 -8.49 8.58 2.78
CA TYR A 214 -8.36 8.67 1.31
C TYR A 214 -9.22 7.66 0.56
N ILE A 215 -9.48 6.51 1.17
CA ILE A 215 -10.15 5.36 0.56
C ILE A 215 -11.48 5.14 1.27
N ASP A 216 -12.55 5.12 0.48
CA ASP A 216 -13.87 4.69 0.94
C ASP A 216 -13.92 3.15 0.90
N TYR A 217 -13.77 2.52 2.05
CA TYR A 217 -13.80 1.06 2.17
C TYR A 217 -15.25 0.53 2.14
N PRO A 218 -15.60 -0.35 1.20
CA PRO A 218 -16.91 -0.99 1.20
C PRO A 218 -17.00 -2.09 2.27
N GLU A 219 -18.21 -2.40 2.73
CA GLU A 219 -18.47 -3.35 3.83
C GLU A 219 -17.85 -4.74 3.61
N PHE A 220 -17.70 -5.18 2.36
CA PHE A 220 -17.11 -6.48 2.05
C PHE A 220 -15.58 -6.55 2.19
N VAL A 221 -14.90 -5.40 2.35
CA VAL A 221 -13.45 -5.36 2.64
C VAL A 221 -13.30 -5.45 4.15
N GLU A 222 -12.86 -6.60 4.64
CA GLU A 222 -12.76 -6.83 6.07
C GLU A 222 -11.58 -6.06 6.66
N ARG A 223 -11.81 -5.38 7.79
CA ARG A 223 -10.77 -4.65 8.51
C ARG A 223 -9.86 -5.61 9.27
N LEU A 224 -8.80 -6.07 8.62
CA LEU A 224 -7.78 -6.96 9.17
C LEU A 224 -6.40 -6.60 8.60
N ASP A 225 -5.39 -6.55 9.47
CA ASP A 225 -4.00 -6.51 9.01
C ASP A 225 -3.60 -7.84 8.33
N ALA A 226 -2.51 -7.82 7.56
CA ALA A 226 -2.09 -8.99 6.79
C ALA A 226 -1.81 -10.22 7.68
N LYS A 227 -1.24 -10.03 8.87
CA LYS A 227 -0.90 -11.14 9.78
C LYS A 227 -2.18 -11.80 10.31
N ALA A 228 -3.16 -11.00 10.74
CA ALA A 228 -4.45 -11.46 11.20
C ALA A 228 -5.24 -12.15 10.08
N ALA A 229 -5.25 -11.59 8.88
CA ALA A 229 -5.89 -12.18 7.70
C ALA A 229 -5.28 -13.55 7.34
N LEU A 230 -3.95 -13.66 7.32
CA LEU A 230 -3.24 -14.92 7.06
C LEU A 230 -3.52 -15.97 8.14
N LEU A 231 -3.69 -15.56 9.40
CA LEU A 231 -4.06 -16.48 10.48
C LEU A 231 -5.49 -16.97 10.32
N LYS A 232 -6.45 -16.06 10.16
CA LYS A 232 -7.89 -16.34 10.06
C LYS A 232 -8.22 -17.23 8.87
N TYR A 233 -7.72 -16.88 7.68
CA TYR A 233 -8.13 -17.54 6.45
C TYR A 233 -7.23 -18.71 6.05
N SER A 234 -5.98 -18.74 6.54
CA SER A 234 -4.96 -19.72 6.13
C SER A 234 -4.97 -19.99 4.62
N PRO A 235 -4.80 -18.93 3.80
CA PRO A 235 -4.99 -19.00 2.35
C PRO A 235 -3.87 -19.79 1.68
N GLU A 236 -4.17 -20.27 0.47
CA GLU A 236 -3.20 -20.87 -0.46
C GLU A 236 -2.64 -19.83 -1.43
N VAL A 237 -3.45 -18.81 -1.77
CA VAL A 237 -3.04 -17.70 -2.64
C VAL A 237 -3.20 -16.38 -1.92
N VAL A 238 -2.19 -15.53 -2.02
CA VAL A 238 -2.25 -14.15 -1.53
C VAL A 238 -2.06 -13.22 -2.72
N LEU A 239 -2.83 -12.14 -2.77
CA LEU A 239 -2.75 -11.08 -3.76
C LEU A 239 -2.47 -9.77 -3.03
N CYS A 240 -1.58 -8.94 -3.56
CA CYS A 240 -1.39 -7.57 -3.08
C CYS A 240 -1.17 -6.65 -4.29
N SER A 241 -2.03 -5.64 -4.41
CA SER A 241 -1.95 -4.66 -5.49
C SER A 241 -1.45 -3.33 -4.95
N TRP A 242 -0.27 -2.95 -5.43
CA TRP A 242 0.43 -1.72 -5.08
C TRP A 242 0.86 -1.65 -3.61
N PRO A 243 1.57 -2.68 -3.09
CA PRO A 243 2.08 -2.62 -1.72
C PRO A 243 2.98 -1.40 -1.51
N VAL A 244 2.86 -0.76 -0.35
CA VAL A 244 3.71 0.37 0.04
C VAL A 244 5.18 -0.08 0.03
N PRO A 245 6.12 0.72 -0.51
CA PRO A 245 7.55 0.36 -0.51
C PRO A 245 8.06 0.09 0.90
N ARG A 246 8.92 -0.94 1.04
CA ARG A 246 9.60 -1.32 2.29
C ARG A 246 8.66 -1.61 3.46
N ASN A 247 7.43 -2.01 3.17
CA ASN A 247 6.49 -2.42 4.21
C ASN A 247 7.00 -3.67 4.96
N ASN A 248 6.40 -3.94 6.12
CA ASN A 248 6.76 -5.10 6.93
C ASN A 248 5.72 -6.23 6.86
N TYR A 249 4.52 -5.97 6.31
CA TYR A 249 3.40 -6.90 6.39
C TYR A 249 3.55 -8.06 5.40
N GLU A 250 4.22 -7.84 4.26
CA GLU A 250 4.49 -8.89 3.27
C GLU A 250 5.36 -10.02 3.83
N ARG A 251 6.21 -9.73 4.82
CA ARG A 251 7.03 -10.74 5.54
C ARG A 251 6.20 -11.86 6.14
N HIS A 252 4.96 -11.57 6.53
CA HIS A 252 4.06 -12.57 7.08
C HIS A 252 3.60 -13.57 6.02
N VAL A 253 3.47 -13.14 4.76
CA VAL A 253 3.06 -13.98 3.64
C VAL A 253 4.10 -15.07 3.40
N PHE A 254 5.37 -14.69 3.28
CA PHE A 254 6.48 -15.62 3.03
C PHE A 254 6.69 -16.63 4.17
N LYS A 255 6.28 -16.30 5.40
CA LYS A 255 6.39 -17.19 6.57
C LYS A 255 5.19 -18.12 6.74
N LYS A 256 4.04 -17.83 6.13
CA LYS A 256 2.81 -18.61 6.33
C LYS A 256 2.85 -19.89 5.50
N SER A 257 2.95 -21.05 6.16
CA SER A 257 3.08 -22.37 5.51
C SER A 257 1.97 -22.70 4.51
N SER A 258 0.75 -22.23 4.74
CA SER A 258 -0.38 -22.48 3.82
C SER A 258 -0.24 -21.77 2.47
N VAL A 259 0.51 -20.67 2.40
CA VAL A 259 0.62 -19.87 1.17
C VAL A 259 1.52 -20.60 0.17
N GLU A 260 0.99 -20.94 -0.99
CA GLU A 260 1.70 -21.56 -2.10
C GLU A 260 2.08 -20.56 -3.19
N LEU A 261 1.25 -19.53 -3.37
CA LEU A 261 1.43 -18.50 -4.38
C LEU A 261 1.18 -17.12 -3.77
N TYR A 262 2.14 -16.22 -3.92
CA TYR A 262 1.94 -14.81 -3.66
C TYR A 262 2.09 -14.00 -4.96
N ILE A 263 1.07 -13.20 -5.28
CA ILE A 263 1.02 -12.37 -6.48
C ILE A 263 1.08 -10.90 -6.06
N VAL A 264 2.08 -10.19 -6.56
CA VAL A 264 2.22 -8.74 -6.35
C VAL A 264 2.04 -8.01 -7.66
N ILE A 265 1.15 -7.03 -7.68
CA ILE A 265 0.99 -6.08 -8.79
C ILE A 265 1.60 -4.76 -8.33
N GLY A 266 2.58 -4.22 -9.03
CA GLY A 266 3.35 -3.07 -8.56
C GLY A 266 4.20 -2.44 -9.66
N THR A 267 5.36 -1.92 -9.26
CA THR A 267 6.38 -1.36 -10.14
C THR A 267 7.69 -2.16 -10.11
N ARG A 268 8.51 -2.03 -11.16
CA ARG A 268 9.90 -2.50 -11.20
C ARG A 268 10.81 -1.71 -10.26
N ASN A 269 10.44 -0.46 -9.96
CA ASN A 269 11.16 0.38 -9.02
C ASN A 269 10.90 -0.03 -7.55
N PRO A 270 11.90 -0.50 -6.80
CA PRO A 270 11.75 -0.88 -5.39
C PRO A 270 11.46 0.31 -4.45
N ASP A 271 11.72 1.54 -4.87
CA ASP A 271 11.37 2.73 -4.09
C ASP A 271 9.88 3.10 -4.20
N SER A 272 9.14 2.42 -5.08
CA SER A 272 7.72 2.73 -5.35
C SER A 272 6.77 1.58 -4.99
N THR A 273 7.25 0.38 -4.71
CA THR A 273 6.40 -0.73 -4.27
C THR A 273 7.16 -1.80 -3.48
N GLY A 274 6.45 -2.47 -2.56
CA GLY A 274 6.82 -3.77 -2.03
C GLY A 274 8.03 -3.84 -1.09
N ASP A 275 8.17 -4.96 -0.40
CA ASP A 275 9.31 -5.30 0.46
C ASP A 275 10.36 -6.10 -0.30
N PHE A 276 11.10 -5.44 -1.21
CA PHE A 276 12.12 -6.08 -2.06
C PHE A 276 13.23 -6.78 -1.27
N ASP A 277 13.56 -6.29 -0.06
CA ASP A 277 14.49 -6.98 0.83
C ASP A 277 13.99 -8.39 1.16
N THR A 278 12.69 -8.54 1.45
CA THR A 278 12.10 -9.84 1.68
C THR A 278 11.95 -10.64 0.39
N TYR A 279 11.55 -10.00 -0.72
CA TYR A 279 11.42 -10.69 -2.01
C TYR A 279 12.70 -11.44 -2.38
N LEU A 280 13.86 -10.81 -2.18
CA LEU A 280 15.16 -11.38 -2.50
C LEU A 280 15.67 -12.38 -1.45
N ASN A 281 15.27 -12.24 -0.17
CA ASN A 281 15.84 -13.00 0.95
C ASN A 281 14.87 -13.98 1.65
N ASN A 282 13.73 -14.31 1.03
CA ASN A 282 12.70 -15.14 1.69
C ASN A 282 13.05 -16.64 1.82
N GLY A 283 13.97 -17.16 0.99
CA GLY A 283 14.49 -18.55 0.98
C GLY A 283 13.49 -19.68 0.68
N LEU A 284 12.18 -19.43 0.76
CA LEU A 284 11.12 -20.44 0.67
C LEU A 284 10.32 -20.38 -0.64
N PHE A 285 10.47 -19.30 -1.40
CA PHE A 285 9.77 -19.03 -2.64
C PHE A 285 10.75 -18.68 -3.76
N SER A 286 10.47 -19.17 -4.96
CA SER A 286 11.02 -18.60 -6.18
C SER A 286 10.28 -17.31 -6.53
N MET A 287 10.96 -16.38 -7.18
CA MET A 287 10.42 -15.11 -7.64
C MET A 287 10.50 -15.05 -9.17
N GLU A 288 9.38 -14.77 -9.82
CA GLU A 288 9.27 -14.55 -11.26
C GLU A 288 8.69 -13.16 -11.53
N LEU A 289 9.37 -12.35 -12.34
CA LEU A 289 8.77 -11.16 -12.95
C LEU A 289 8.03 -11.59 -14.22
N SER A 290 6.70 -11.55 -14.20
CA SER A 290 5.88 -11.94 -15.34
C SER A 290 5.73 -10.78 -16.32
N GLU A 291 6.55 -10.74 -17.36
CA GLU A 291 6.46 -9.73 -18.43
C GLU A 291 5.09 -9.72 -19.12
N HIS A 292 4.50 -10.91 -19.30
CA HIS A 292 3.17 -11.04 -19.87
C HIS A 292 2.13 -10.33 -19.02
N LEU A 293 1.99 -10.66 -17.73
CA LEU A 293 0.99 -10.05 -16.85
C LEU A 293 1.25 -8.55 -16.65
N SER A 294 2.52 -8.16 -16.55
CA SER A 294 2.95 -6.77 -16.44
C SER A 294 2.45 -5.90 -17.60
N SER A 295 2.49 -6.44 -18.83
CA SER A 295 2.00 -5.76 -20.04
C SER A 295 0.48 -5.55 -20.07
N LEU A 296 -0.27 -6.23 -19.20
CA LEU A 296 -1.73 -6.18 -19.12
C LEU A 296 -2.24 -5.17 -18.07
N ILE A 297 -1.35 -4.53 -17.32
CA ILE A 297 -1.67 -3.43 -16.39
C ILE A 297 -1.88 -2.14 -17.19
N LEU A 298 -2.87 -1.34 -16.78
CA LEU A 298 -3.21 -0.07 -17.41
C LEU A 298 -3.04 1.11 -16.44
N PRO A 299 -2.57 2.28 -16.92
CA PRO A 299 -2.06 2.52 -18.27
C PRO A 299 -0.74 1.78 -18.52
N PRO A 300 -0.39 1.48 -19.79
CA PRO A 300 0.88 0.84 -20.11
C PRO A 300 2.06 1.68 -19.63
N SER A 301 2.99 1.06 -18.91
CA SER A 301 4.22 1.67 -18.43
C SER A 301 5.34 0.62 -18.41
N ALA A 302 6.56 1.05 -18.73
CA ALA A 302 7.76 0.24 -18.56
C ALA A 302 8.06 -0.06 -17.08
N GLU A 303 7.43 0.67 -16.16
CA GLU A 303 7.55 0.42 -14.73
C GLU A 303 6.57 -0.65 -14.23
N ASN A 304 5.47 -0.94 -14.93
CA ASN A 304 4.45 -1.88 -14.44
C ASN A 304 5.04 -3.28 -14.23
N ALA A 305 4.85 -3.87 -13.06
CA ALA A 305 5.37 -5.19 -12.74
C ALA A 305 4.28 -6.08 -12.12
N VAL A 306 4.32 -7.37 -12.47
CA VAL A 306 3.64 -8.43 -11.73
C VAL A 306 4.67 -9.46 -11.31
N TYR A 307 4.87 -9.60 -10.01
CA TYR A 307 5.74 -10.61 -9.43
C TYR A 307 4.91 -11.80 -8.97
N LEU A 308 5.36 -13.00 -9.35
CA LEU A 308 4.79 -14.27 -8.92
C LEU A 308 5.81 -14.96 -8.02
N PHE A 309 5.46 -15.11 -6.76
CA PHE A 309 6.23 -15.86 -5.79
C PHE A 309 5.63 -17.24 -5.64
N ARG A 310 6.38 -18.29 -5.95
CA ARG A 310 5.90 -19.68 -5.83
C ARG A 310 6.68 -20.39 -4.75
N ARG A 311 5.99 -21.00 -3.78
CA ARG A 311 6.65 -21.77 -2.74
C ARG A 311 7.45 -22.90 -3.40
N ASN A 312 8.72 -23.02 -3.02
CA ASN A 312 9.56 -24.12 -3.46
C ASN A 312 8.97 -25.43 -2.92
N LYS A 313 8.77 -26.42 -3.79
CA LYS A 313 8.38 -27.75 -3.35
C LYS A 313 9.56 -28.34 -2.57
N THR A 314 9.38 -28.54 -1.28
CA THR A 314 10.18 -29.48 -0.48
C THR A 314 9.95 -30.90 -0.98
#